data_AF-A0A8S2ZEP7-F1
#
_entry.id   AF-A0A8S2ZEP7-F1
#
_cell.length_a   1.000
_cell.length_b   1.000
_cell.length_c   1.000
_cell.angle_alpha   90.00
_cell.angle_beta   90.00
_cell.angle_gamma   90.00
#
_symmetry.space_group_name_H-M   'P 1'
#
loop_
_entity.id
_entity.type
_entity.pdbx_description
1 polymer ?
#
loop_
_entity_poly.entity_id
_entity_poly.type
_entity_poly.pdbx_seq_one_letter_code
_entity_poly.pdbx_strand_id
1 'polypeptide(L)' 'EYLNTHTLYIEVWDGDGLFPVGMCALELKYLLRDGRPGVQALVELDVFATVPIESSEAPAMENQ' A
#
# COMPACT_ATOMS: atom_id res chain seq x y z
N GLU A 1 -12.03 6.62 -18.85
CA GLU A 1 -10.82 7.44 -18.66
C GLU A 1 -10.28 7.34 -17.24
N TYR A 2 -11.05 7.69 -16.19
CA TYR A 2 -10.59 7.66 -14.79
C TYR A 2 -9.82 6.38 -14.40
N LEU A 3 -10.44 5.20 -14.51
CA LEU A 3 -9.77 3.93 -14.17
C LEU A 3 -8.50 3.67 -15.00
N ASN A 4 -8.40 4.21 -16.21
CA ASN A 4 -7.25 3.97 -17.08
C ASN A 4 -5.99 4.73 -16.65
N THR A 5 -6.14 5.79 -15.86
CA THR A 5 -5.04 6.70 -15.48
C THR A 5 -4.77 6.73 -13.97
N HIS A 6 -5.49 5.93 -13.19
CA HIS A 6 -5.39 5.94 -11.74
C HIS A 6 -4.89 4.60 -11.20
N THR A 7 -4.17 4.69 -10.09
CA THR A 7 -3.64 3.57 -9.34
C THR A 7 -4.31 3.55 -7.97
N LEU A 8 -4.82 2.39 -7.57
CA LEU A 8 -5.25 2.15 -6.19
C LEU A 8 -4.02 1.77 -5.37
N TYR A 9 -3.72 2.56 -4.35
CA TYR A 9 -2.74 2.21 -3.34
C TYR A 9 -3.46 1.55 -2.16
N ILE A 10 -2.92 0.43 -1.71
CA ILE A 10 -3.45 -0.35 -0.58
C ILE A 10 -2.37 -0.40 0.48
N GLU A 11 -2.65 0.12 1.67
CA GLU A 11 -1.74 -0.02 2.80
C GLU A 11 -2.01 -1.34 3.51
N VAL A 12 -0.94 -2.04 3.86
CA VAL A 12 -0.96 -3.32 4.57
C VAL A 12 -0.50 -3.09 5.99
N TRP A 13 -1.32 -3.54 6.93
CA TRP A 13 -1.13 -3.33 8.36
C TRP A 13 -1.08 -4.69 9.05
N ASP A 14 -0.27 -4.83 10.09
CA ASP A 14 -0.34 -6.03 10.92
C ASP A 14 -1.65 -6.02 11.74
N GLY A 15 -2.24 -7.19 11.94
CA GLY A 15 -3.57 -7.32 12.54
C GLY A 15 -3.62 -7.11 14.05
N ASP A 16 -2.49 -7.19 14.74
CA ASP A 16 -2.43 -7.15 16.20
C ASP A 16 -2.15 -5.72 16.69
N GLY A 17 -1.09 -5.11 16.19
CA GLY A 17 -0.59 -3.80 16.60
C GLY A 17 -1.02 -2.65 15.70
N LEU A 18 -1.60 -2.93 14.52
CA LEU A 18 -1.90 -1.92 13.50
C LEU A 18 -0.65 -1.08 13.15
N PHE A 19 0.50 -1.72 13.01
CA PHE A 19 1.69 -1.12 12.47
C PHE A 19 1.71 -1.27 10.94
N PRO A 20 2.19 -0.24 10.20
CA PRO A 20 2.38 -0.35 8.77
C PRO A 20 3.40 -1.44 8.44
N VAL A 21 2.97 -2.43 7.65
CA VAL A 21 3.83 -3.50 7.10
C VAL A 21 4.38 -3.07 5.74
N GLY A 22 3.58 -2.35 4.96
CA GLY A 22 3.97 -1.83 3.65
C GLY A 22 2.76 -1.40 2.83
N MET A 23 2.94 -1.31 1.52
CA MET A 23 1.88 -0.96 0.59
C MET A 23 1.95 -1.77 -0.70
N CYS A 24 0.82 -1.84 -1.39
CA CYS A 24 0.68 -2.39 -2.74
C CYS A 24 0.15 -1.31 -3.68
N ALA A 25 0.44 -1.43 -4.97
CA ALA A 25 -0.08 -0.56 -6.02
C ALA A 25 -0.78 -1.39 -7.10
N LEU A 26 -2.04 -1.05 -7.41
CA LEU A 26 -2.83 -1.69 -8.45
C LEU A 26 -3.28 -0.65 -9.48
N GLU A 27 -2.78 -0.76 -10.70
CA GLU A 27 -3.30 0.05 -11.82
C GLU A 27 -4.77 -0.31 -12.10
N LEU A 28 -5.66 0.68 -12.12
CA LEU A 28 -7.10 0.44 -12.23
C LEU A 28 -7.55 0.12 -13.67
N LYS A 29 -6.64 0.19 -14.66
CA LYS A 29 -6.94 -0.11 -16.07
C LYS A 29 -7.43 -1.55 -16.27
N TYR A 30 -7.07 -2.47 -15.39
CA TYR A 30 -7.54 -3.86 -15.44
C TYR A 30 -9.04 -4.00 -15.07
N LEU A 31 -9.63 -2.96 -14.48
CA LEU A 31 -11.07 -2.87 -14.17
C LEU A 31 -11.86 -2.14 -15.27
N LEU A 32 -11.28 -1.90 -16.43
CA LEU A 32 -12.03 -1.41 -17.58
C LEU A 32 -13.01 -2.49 -18.06
N ARG A 33 -14.29 -2.17 -17.98
CA ARG A 33 -15.36 -3.10 -18.37
C ARG A 33 -15.37 -3.42 -19.86
N ASP A 34 -14.90 -2.49 -20.70
CA ASP A 34 -14.82 -2.66 -22.15
C ASP A 34 -16.14 -3.20 -22.76
N GLY A 35 -17.25 -2.51 -22.45
CA GLY A 35 -18.59 -2.90 -22.90
C GLY A 35 -19.24 -4.07 -22.14
N ARG A 36 -18.54 -4.73 -21.21
CA ARG A 36 -19.10 -5.83 -20.40
C ARG A 36 -19.97 -5.30 -19.24
N PRO A 37 -21.02 -6.03 -18.82
CA PRO A 37 -21.85 -5.65 -17.67
C PRO A 37 -21.07 -5.52 -16.35
N GLY A 38 -19.98 -6.27 -16.21
CA GLY A 38 -19.07 -6.23 -15.06
C GLY A 38 -17.70 -6.81 -15.43
N VAL A 39 -16.70 -6.51 -14.60
CA VAL A 39 -15.35 -7.07 -14.72
C VAL A 39 -14.86 -7.41 -13.32
N GLN A 40 -14.20 -8.55 -13.21
CA GLN A 40 -13.51 -9.01 -12.01
C GLN A 40 -12.12 -9.43 -12.44
N ALA A 41 -11.12 -9.08 -11.63
CA ALA A 41 -9.74 -9.50 -11.83
C ALA A 41 -9.23 -10.14 -10.53
N LEU A 42 -8.48 -11.22 -10.67
CA LEU A 42 -7.65 -11.77 -9.61
C LEU A 42 -6.23 -11.30 -9.91
N VAL A 43 -5.65 -10.55 -8.99
CA VAL A 43 -4.29 -10.02 -9.08
C VAL A 43 -3.51 -10.45 -7.87
N GLU A 44 -2.26 -10.83 -8.10
CA GLU A 44 -1.26 -10.98 -7.05
C GLU A 44 -0.45 -9.69 -7.02
N LEU A 45 -0.27 -9.12 -5.82
CA LEU A 45 0.38 -7.83 -5.64
C LEU A 45 1.51 -7.99 -4.65
N ASP A 46 2.69 -7.53 -5.03
CA ASP A 46 3.82 -7.46 -4.12
C ASP A 46 3.60 -6.36 -3.09
N VAL A 47 3.87 -6.68 -1.82
CA VAL A 47 3.95 -5.68 -0.74
C VAL A 47 5.35 -5.08 -0.75
N PHE A 48 5.44 -3.78 -0.99
CA PHE A 48 6.70 -3.03 -0.88
C PHE A 48 6.68 -2.13 0.36
N ALA A 49 7.76 -2.16 1.14
CA ALA A 49 7.85 -1.45 2.40
C ALA A 49 8.05 0.06 2.18
N THR A 50 7.26 0.90 2.87
CA THR A 50 7.69 2.24 3.22
C THR A 50 8.71 2.10 4.34
N VAL A 51 9.96 2.48 4.07
CA VAL A 51 11.02 2.54 5.08
C VAL A 51 10.45 3.21 6.33
N PRO A 52 10.44 2.56 7.49
CA PRO A 52 10.06 3.23 8.72
C PRO A 52 10.94 4.46 8.84
N ILE A 53 10.33 5.64 8.96
CA ILE A 53 11.06 6.79 9.42
C ILE A 53 11.41 6.42 10.85
N GLU A 54 12.64 5.96 11.09
CA GLU A 54 13.18 5.85 12.42
C GLU A 54 13.02 7.24 13.04
N SER A 55 12.01 7.41 13.88
CA SER A 55 11.90 8.57 14.74
C SER A 55 13.02 8.41 15.76
N SER A 56 14.21 8.85 15.35
CA SER A 56 15.31 9.32 16.17
C SER A 56 15.32 8.70 17.57
N GLU A 57 16.14 7.66 17.78
CA GLU A 57 16.66 7.40 19.12
C GLU A 57 17.31 8.70 19.60
N ALA A 58 16.66 9.40 20.53
CA ALA A 58 17.29 10.50 21.25
C ALA A 58 18.49 9.90 21.99
N PRO A 59 19.72 10.44 21.84
CA PRO A 59 20.86 9.92 22.55
C PRO A 59 20.55 9.98 24.04
N ALA A 60 20.69 8.83 24.72
CA ALA A 60 20.54 8.74 26.16
C ALA A 60 21.41 9.84 26.80
N MET A 61 20.77 10.82 27.45
CA MET A 61 21.48 11.72 28.34
C MET A 61 21.95 10.89 29.53
N GLU A 62 23.19 10.44 29.46
CA GLU A 62 23.93 9.88 30.58
C GLU A 62 24.13 10.99 31.61
N ASN A 63 23.26 10.99 32.63
CA ASN A 63 23.44 11.80 33.82
C ASN A 63 24.33 11.05 34.80
N GLN A 64 25.51 11.64 34.99
CA GLN A 64 26.53 11.49 36.04
C GLN A 64 26.16 10.66 37.27
#